data_AF-U2J549-F1
#
_entry.id   AF-U2J549-F1
#
_cell.length_a   1.000
_cell.length_b   1.000
_cell.length_c   1.000
_cell.angle_alpha   90.00
_cell.angle_beta   90.00
_cell.angle_gamma   90.00
#
_symmetry.space_group_name_H-M   'P 1'
#
loop_
_entity.id
_entity.type
_entity.pdbx_description
1 polymer ?
#
loop_
_entity_poly.entity_id
_entity_poly.type
_entity_poly.pdbx_seq_one_letter_code
_entity_poly.pdbx_strand_id
1 'polypeptide(L)'
;MAGKTRPMSQIKQMIRLHQQGYAIKAIARSLSISKNTVKSYLYKIGEAKLNMSDLLAVEDPVLEGLLHSGNPAYRDPRFEDLKERLPH
;
A
#
# COMPACT_ATOMS: atom_id res chain seq x y z
N MET A 1 -6.23 8.11 -10.76
CA MET A 1 -6.55 9.52 -10.49
C MET A 1 -5.53 10.02 -9.48
N ALA A 2 -4.59 10.87 -9.93
CA ALA A 2 -3.55 11.42 -9.09
C ALA A 2 -4.17 12.36 -8.04
N GLY A 3 -3.80 12.19 -6.78
CA GLY A 3 -4.12 13.12 -5.69
C GLY A 3 -5.20 12.71 -4.69
N LYS A 4 -6.11 11.77 -5.00
CA LYS A 4 -7.10 11.29 -4.02
C LYS A 4 -6.58 10.04 -3.31
N THR A 5 -6.12 10.19 -2.07
CA THR A 5 -5.85 9.05 -1.18
C THR A 5 -7.16 8.29 -0.96
N ARG A 6 -7.10 6.96 -0.96
CA ARG A 6 -8.28 6.14 -0.66
C ARG A 6 -8.62 6.30 0.83
N PRO A 7 -9.91 6.24 1.21
CA PRO A 7 -10.27 6.32 2.62
C PRO A 7 -9.60 5.20 3.41
N MET A 8 -8.98 5.53 4.54
CA MET A 8 -8.27 4.58 5.39
C MET A 8 -9.17 3.48 5.95
N SER A 9 -10.45 3.77 6.16
CA SER A 9 -11.49 2.77 6.45
C SER A 9 -11.55 1.63 5.41
N GLN A 10 -11.45 1.95 4.12
CA GLN A 10 -11.43 0.96 3.04
C GLN A 10 -10.13 0.14 3.05
N ILE A 11 -9.00 0.76 3.41
CA ILE A 11 -7.71 0.07 3.54
C ILE A 11 -7.69 -0.87 4.76
N LYS A 12 -8.24 -0.45 5.90
CA LYS A 12 -8.42 -1.32 7.07
C LYS A 12 -9.29 -2.53 6.72
N GLN A 13 -10.36 -2.34 5.97
CA GLN A 13 -11.21 -3.47 5.54
C GLN A 13 -10.46 -4.42 4.60
N MET A 14 -9.63 -3.90 3.69
CA MET A 14 -8.74 -4.73 2.85
C MET A 14 -7.77 -5.57 3.69
N ILE A 15 -7.15 -4.97 4.72
CA ILE A 15 -6.23 -5.67 5.63
C ILE A 15 -6.97 -6.78 6.38
N ARG A 16 -8.16 -6.51 6.93
CA ARG A 16 -8.98 -7.52 7.62
C ARG A 16 -9.32 -8.71 6.73
N LEU A 17 -9.77 -8.46 5.51
CA LEU A 17 -10.10 -9.53 4.56
C LEU A 17 -8.85 -10.35 4.19
N HIS A 18 -7.69 -9.70 4.06
CA HIS A 18 -6.44 -10.44 3.85
C HIS A 18 -6.08 -11.32 5.04
N GLN A 19 -6.19 -10.82 6.28
CA GLN A 19 -5.92 -11.60 7.49
C GLN A 19 -6.86 -12.81 7.63
N GLN A 20 -8.09 -12.69 7.13
CA GLN A 20 -9.06 -13.77 7.06
C GLN A 20 -8.79 -14.79 5.94
N GLY A 21 -7.72 -14.61 5.14
CA GLY A 21 -7.32 -15.55 4.08
C GLY A 21 -8.03 -15.34 2.74
N TYR A 22 -8.74 -14.23 2.53
CA TYR A 22 -9.39 -13.97 1.25
C TYR A 22 -8.37 -13.72 0.14
N ALA A 23 -8.62 -14.31 -1.04
CA ALA A 23 -7.78 -14.08 -2.21
C ALA A 23 -7.85 -12.62 -2.69
N ILE A 24 -6.75 -12.10 -3.24
CA ILE A 24 -6.62 -10.72 -3.74
C ILE A 24 -7.75 -10.33 -4.70
N LYS A 25 -8.17 -11.23 -5.59
CA LYS A 25 -9.28 -10.97 -6.53
C LYS A 25 -10.63 -10.83 -5.83
N ALA A 26 -10.86 -11.61 -4.76
CA ALA A 26 -12.08 -11.53 -3.96
C ALA A 26 -12.14 -10.21 -3.18
N ILE A 27 -11.01 -9.79 -2.59
CA ILE A 27 -10.90 -8.50 -1.88
C ILE A 27 -11.16 -7.34 -2.84
N ALA A 28 -10.51 -7.36 -4.01
CA ALA A 28 -10.69 -6.34 -5.05
C ALA A 28 -12.16 -6.20 -5.47
N ARG A 29 -12.86 -7.32 -5.69
CA ARG A 29 -14.30 -7.33 -6.01
C ARG A 29 -15.17 -6.82 -4.87
N SER A 30 -14.85 -7.21 -3.63
CA SER A 30 -15.64 -6.85 -2.44
C SER A 30 -15.54 -5.36 -2.11
N LEU A 31 -14.38 -4.75 -2.32
CA LEU A 31 -14.13 -3.34 -2.01
C LEU A 31 -14.23 -2.42 -3.23
N SER A 32 -14.56 -2.96 -4.41
CA SER A 32 -14.58 -2.22 -5.69
C SER A 32 -13.27 -1.45 -5.95
N ILE A 33 -12.14 -2.10 -5.69
CA ILE A 33 -10.79 -1.55 -5.93
C ILE A 33 -10.02 -2.44 -6.89
N SER A 34 -9.01 -1.87 -7.57
CA SER A 34 -8.22 -2.66 -8.51
C SER A 34 -7.36 -3.70 -7.78
N LYS A 35 -7.14 -4.86 -8.40
CA LYS A 35 -6.21 -5.89 -7.91
C LYS A 35 -4.79 -5.34 -7.67
N ASN A 36 -4.39 -4.35 -8.47
CA ASN A 36 -3.08 -3.71 -8.37
C ASN A 36 -3.00 -2.81 -7.14
N THR A 37 -4.10 -2.15 -6.78
CA THR A 37 -4.21 -1.39 -5.53
C THR A 37 -4.03 -2.31 -4.33
N VAL A 38 -4.76 -3.45 -4.29
CA VAL A 38 -4.61 -4.43 -3.21
C VAL A 38 -3.16 -4.91 -3.09
N LYS A 39 -2.56 -5.34 -4.21
CA LYS A 39 -1.16 -5.77 -4.26
C LYS A 39 -0.20 -4.69 -3.78
N SER A 40 -0.38 -3.45 -4.23
CA SER A 40 0.50 -2.34 -3.87
C SER A 40 0.48 -2.04 -2.38
N TYR A 41 -0.69 -2.04 -1.74
CA TYR A 41 -0.78 -1.83 -0.29
C TYR A 41 -0.17 -3.00 0.50
N LEU A 42 -0.45 -4.26 0.11
CA LEU A 42 0.13 -5.41 0.77
C LEU A 42 1.65 -5.45 0.65
N TYR A 43 2.16 -5.10 -0.54
CA TYR A 43 3.60 -4.97 -0.78
C TYR A 43 4.20 -3.89 0.13
N LYS A 44 3.60 -2.70 0.20
CA LYS A 44 4.07 -1.62 1.10
C LYS A 44 4.10 -2.05 2.56
N ILE A 45 3.06 -2.74 3.03
CA ILE A 45 2.97 -3.24 4.41
C ILE A 45 4.09 -4.25 4.69
N GLY A 46 4.34 -5.17 3.75
CA GLY A 46 5.43 -6.15 3.85
C GLY A 46 6.81 -5.52 3.84
N GLU A 47 7.08 -4.60 2.91
CA GLU A 47 8.36 -3.88 2.80
C GLU A 47 8.66 -3.04 4.05
N ALA A 48 7.64 -2.35 4.57
CA ALA A 48 7.76 -1.57 5.79
C ALA A 48 7.81 -2.45 7.07
N LYS A 49 7.71 -3.78 6.93
CA LYS A 49 7.64 -4.76 8.03
C LYS A 49 6.59 -4.39 9.08
N LEU A 50 5.48 -3.81 8.64
CA LEU A 50 4.40 -3.39 9.51
C LEU A 50 3.50 -4.58 9.83
N ASN A 51 3.16 -4.75 11.11
CA ASN A 51 2.20 -5.76 11.52
C ASN A 51 0.78 -5.31 11.12
N MET A 52 0.06 -6.20 10.43
CA MET A 52 -1.32 -5.93 10.01
C MET A 52 -2.26 -5.66 11.19
N SER A 53 -2.04 -6.33 12.33
CA SER A 53 -2.81 -6.14 13.56
C SER A 53 -2.63 -4.74 14.14
N ASP A 54 -1.40 -4.24 14.18
CA ASP A 54 -1.07 -2.90 14.68
C ASP A 54 -1.69 -1.82 13.76
N LEU A 55 -1.65 -2.04 12.44
CA LEU A 55 -2.28 -1.15 11.46
C LEU A 55 -3.79 -1.05 11.60
N LEU A 56 -4.45 -2.09 12.12
CA LEU A 56 -5.89 -2.07 12.38
C LEU A 56 -6.25 -1.38 13.69
N ALA A 57 -5.31 -1.28 14.63
CA ALA A 57 -5.51 -0.67 15.94
C ALA A 57 -5.28 0.85 15.94
N VAL A 58 -4.46 1.38 15.02
CA VAL A 58 -4.18 2.82 14.91
C VAL A 58 -5.32 3.59 14.25
N GLU A 59 -5.41 4.89 14.54
CA GLU A 59 -6.37 5.79 13.92
C GLU A 59 -6.06 6.08 12.44
N ASP A 60 -7.06 6.53 11.70
CA ASP A 60 -6.97 6.78 10.25
C ASP A 60 -5.85 7.78 9.87
N PRO A 61 -5.65 8.92 10.56
CA PRO A 61 -4.55 9.85 10.24
C PRO A 61 -3.16 9.21 10.40
N VAL A 62 -3.00 8.39 11.43
CA VAL A 62 -1.74 7.68 11.72
C VAL A 62 -1.49 6.61 10.66
N LEU A 63 -2.52 5.84 10.31
CA LEU A 63 -2.44 4.84 9.24
C LEU A 63 -2.08 5.46 7.89
N GLU A 64 -2.67 6.63 7.58
CA GLU A 64 -2.36 7.35 6.36
C GLU A 64 -0.88 7.78 6.34
N GLY A 65 -0.38 8.34 7.45
CA GLY A 65 1.03 8.67 7.62
C GLY A 65 1.96 7.47 7.41
N LEU A 66 1.66 6.32 8.01
CA LEU A 66 2.50 5.11 7.89
C LEU A 66 2.54 4.56 6.45
N LEU A 67 1.44 4.64 5.69
CA LEU A 67 1.34 4.08 4.34
C LEU A 67 1.75 5.07 3.23
N HIS A 68 1.75 6.36 3.54
CA HIS A 68 2.04 7.45 2.61
C HIS A 68 3.24 8.31 3.00
N SER A 69 4.01 7.97 4.04
CA SER A 69 5.22 8.71 4.48
C SER A 69 6.30 8.86 3.41
N GLY A 70 6.10 8.30 2.21
CA GLY A 70 7.02 8.36 1.09
C GLY A 70 8.14 7.34 1.26
N ASN A 71 8.34 6.50 0.23
CA ASN A 71 9.64 5.89 0.05
C ASN A 71 10.46 6.90 -0.76
N PRO A 72 11.62 7.38 -0.26
CA PRO A 72 12.45 8.25 -1.07
C PRO A 72 12.76 7.56 -2.41
N ALA A 73 12.56 8.27 -3.53
CA ALA A 73 12.70 7.68 -4.86
C ALA A 73 14.07 7.00 -5.07
N TYR A 74 15.12 7.53 -4.44
CA TYR A 74 16.48 6.97 -4.47
C TYR A 74 16.66 5.62 -3.76
N ARG A 75 15.67 5.12 -3.02
CA ARG A 75 15.69 3.78 -2.43
C ARG A 75 15.01 2.72 -3.31
N ASP A 76 14.38 3.13 -4.42
CA ASP A 76 13.84 2.19 -5.39
C ASP A 76 14.97 1.72 -6.33
N PRO A 77 15.22 0.42 -6.49
CA PRO A 77 16.21 -0.08 -7.45
C PRO A 77 16.00 0.47 -8.88
N ARG A 78 14.76 0.82 -9.25
CA ARG A 78 14.43 1.44 -10.54
C ARG A 78 15.03 2.84 -10.71
N PHE A 79 15.35 3.53 -9.62
CA PHE A 79 15.99 4.83 -9.66
C PHE A 79 17.44 4.74 -10.12
N GLU A 80 18.17 3.69 -9.72
CA GLU A 80 19.54 3.47 -10.20
C GLU A 80 19.56 3.15 -11.70
N ASP A 81 18.66 2.28 -12.19
CA ASP A 81 18.49 2.01 -13.62
C ASP A 81 18.17 3.27 -14.44
N LEU A 82 17.36 4.18 -13.90
CA LEU A 82 17.02 5.43 -14.57
C LEU A 82 18.19 6.42 -14.56
N LYS A 83 18.93 6.48 -13.44
CA LYS A 83 20.12 7.32 -13.28
C LYS A 83 21.21 6.96 -14.27
N GLU A 84 21.42 5.67 -14.55
CA GLU A 84 22.37 5.20 -15.57
C GLU A 84 21.96 5.54 -17.01
N ARG A 85 20.67 5.78 -17.26
CA ARG A 85 20.12 6.05 -18.60
C ARG A 85 19.94 7.53 -18.93
N LEU A 86 20.20 8.41 -17.98
CA LEU A 86 20.13 9.85 -18.21
C LEU A 86 21.44 10.34 -18.83
N PRO A 87 21.42 10.96 -20.03
CA PRO A 87 22.61 11.59 -20.58
C PRO A 87 23.02 12.78 -19.71
N HIS A 88 24.34 12.92 -19.49
CA HIS A 88 24.96 14.03 -18.76
C HIS A 88 24.83 15.36 -19.49
#